data_AF-A0A9P8WA48-F1
#
_entry.id   AF-A0A9P8WA48-F1
#
_cell.length_a   1.000
_cell.length_b   1.000
_cell.length_c   1.000
_cell.angle_alpha   90.00
_cell.angle_beta   90.00
_cell.angle_gamma   90.00
#
_symmetry.space_group_name_H-M   'P 1'
#
loop_
_entity.id
_entity.type
_entity.pdbx_description
1 polymer ?
#
loop_
_entity_poly.entity_id
_entity_poly.type
_entity_poly.pdbx_seq_one_letter_code
_entity_poly.pdbx_strand_id
1 'polypeptide(L)'
;MIHFINRPFEALSSSVGASADEVKLIFSFLFSFPLAAILKRIPDSRPEAKNIFIISVSLFYLVGIFDLWDGIRTLLISAGGTYAIAKFLCRSPYMPWIGFAFVMGHMSISHIARQAADSPSSVDITGAQMVLLMKLSAFCWNVADGQLPDNLLSDFQREYMLKELPSLLDYAGWVLFFPALFAGPSFDYTDYRRWLDTSMFDISPQVDPAKKPPVRRKRKIPRSGGPAAWKAASGLFWLVLFVGLSPSYNPGTLTADSLLEYGFPRRVWIMHMVSLVARFKYYAVWSLTEGSCILAGLGFNGVDPVTGKISWNRLQNIDPWAVEMAQNPRGYLSGWNINTSNWLRNYVYLRVTPRGRKPGFRASLATFGTSALWHGFYPGYYLTFVLATFIQTAAKHYRRHVRPFFLDPISGNASSKKKYYDFVSYLATQLTFTFATSPFLLLSLSSSILVWSRVYFYAAFWTFGSLAFFASPGKVWLRTKLEKRQGRASAKLVRSISTDSLTGKAEPILGISKDPEGDINEVVEEIRAEVEARQRKQKAN
;
A
#
# COMPACT_ATOMS: atom_id res chain seq x y z
N MET A 1 -4.61 -3.48 33.53
CA MET A 1 -5.62 -4.17 32.70
C MET A 1 -6.88 -4.41 33.52
N ILE A 2 -8.07 -4.15 32.98
CA ILE A 2 -9.33 -4.45 33.70
C ILE A 2 -9.51 -5.98 33.72
N HIS A 3 -9.15 -6.64 34.83
CA HIS A 3 -9.06 -8.10 34.93
C HIS A 3 -10.29 -8.87 34.41
N PHE A 4 -11.50 -8.32 34.58
CA PHE A 4 -12.73 -8.95 34.11
C PHE A 4 -12.89 -8.97 32.58
N ILE A 5 -12.29 -8.01 31.87
CA ILE A 5 -12.36 -7.94 30.40
C ILE A 5 -11.39 -8.93 29.76
N ASN A 6 -10.27 -9.25 30.41
CA ASN A 6 -9.23 -10.11 29.84
C ASN A 6 -9.57 -11.61 29.89
N ARG A 7 -10.20 -12.07 30.97
CA ARG A 7 -10.48 -13.50 31.22
C ARG A 7 -11.21 -14.21 30.05
N PRO A 8 -12.24 -13.62 29.41
CA PRO A 8 -12.87 -14.25 28.25
C PRO A 8 -11.93 -14.45 27.06
N PHE A 9 -10.98 -13.53 26.84
CA PHE A 9 -10.01 -13.64 25.75
C PHE A 9 -8.95 -14.70 26.03
N GLU A 10 -8.50 -14.83 27.28
CA GLU A 10 -7.60 -15.91 27.69
C GLU A 10 -8.26 -17.28 27.51
N ALA A 11 -9.52 -17.42 27.94
CA ALA A 11 -10.28 -18.66 27.78
C ALA A 11 -10.46 -19.05 26.30
N LEU A 12 -10.81 -18.07 25.45
CA LEU A 12 -10.97 -18.30 24.01
C LEU A 12 -9.64 -18.58 23.31
N SER A 13 -8.56 -17.89 23.70
CA SER A 13 -7.20 -18.10 23.20
C SER A 13 -6.74 -19.56 23.36
N SER A 14 -6.95 -20.15 24.54
CA SER A 14 -6.61 -21.56 24.81
C SER A 14 -7.36 -22.56 23.91
N SER A 15 -8.53 -22.20 23.40
CA SER A 15 -9.35 -23.07 22.54
C SER A 15 -9.07 -22.92 21.04
N VAL A 16 -8.54 -21.76 20.61
CA VAL A 16 -8.37 -21.41 19.18
C VAL A 16 -6.90 -21.49 18.73
N GLY A 17 -5.95 -21.66 19.67
CA GLY A 17 -4.52 -21.75 19.34
C GLY A 17 -3.91 -20.43 18.84
N ALA A 18 -4.53 -19.30 19.20
CA ALA A 18 -4.08 -17.93 18.91
C ALA A 18 -3.76 -17.20 20.22
N SER A 19 -2.93 -16.16 20.20
CA SER A 19 -2.64 -15.38 21.41
C SER A 19 -3.88 -14.59 21.88
N ALA A 20 -3.98 -14.32 23.19
CA ALA A 20 -5.09 -13.53 23.73
C ALA A 20 -5.18 -12.15 23.06
N ASP A 21 -4.05 -11.55 22.69
CA ASP A 21 -4.01 -10.27 22.01
C ASP A 21 -4.45 -10.34 20.54
N GLU A 22 -4.14 -11.43 19.82
CA GLU A 22 -4.68 -11.67 18.48
C GLU A 22 -6.21 -11.79 18.51
N VAL A 23 -6.75 -12.49 19.52
CA VAL A 23 -8.20 -12.63 19.71
C VAL A 23 -8.85 -11.27 20.03
N LYS A 24 -8.23 -10.46 20.91
CA LYS A 24 -8.68 -9.09 21.21
C LYS A 24 -8.69 -8.20 19.97
N LEU A 25 -7.71 -8.36 19.09
CA LEU A 25 -7.59 -7.57 17.87
C LEU A 25 -8.71 -7.90 16.88
N ILE A 26 -8.97 -9.19 16.65
CA ILE A 26 -10.11 -9.65 15.84
C ILE A 26 -11.44 -9.17 16.44
N PHE A 27 -11.59 -9.29 17.77
CA PHE A 27 -12.77 -8.78 18.48
C PHE A 27 -12.96 -7.28 18.23
N SER A 28 -11.90 -6.48 18.34
CA SER A 28 -11.95 -5.04 18.11
C SER A 28 -12.40 -4.69 16.67
N PHE A 29 -11.96 -5.46 15.67
CA PHE A 29 -12.42 -5.28 14.29
C PHE A 29 -13.89 -5.63 14.11
N LEU A 30 -14.36 -6.73 14.69
CA LEU A 30 -15.76 -7.14 14.60
C LEU A 30 -16.67 -6.21 15.39
N PHE A 31 -16.26 -5.80 16.60
CA PHE A 31 -17.01 -4.87 17.45
C PHE A 31 -17.04 -3.45 16.87
N SER A 32 -16.10 -3.11 15.98
CA SER A 32 -16.15 -1.85 15.24
C SER A 32 -17.35 -1.74 14.29
N PHE A 33 -17.97 -2.85 13.85
CA PHE A 33 -19.17 -2.79 13.02
C PHE A 33 -20.40 -2.22 13.75
N PRO A 34 -20.87 -2.79 14.88
CA PRO A 34 -22.00 -2.22 15.62
C PRO A 34 -21.69 -0.79 16.09
N LEU A 35 -20.45 -0.50 16.52
CA LEU A 35 -20.03 0.85 16.91
C LEU A 35 -20.03 1.83 15.73
N ALA A 36 -19.56 1.44 14.54
CA ALA A 36 -19.65 2.25 13.33
C ALA A 36 -21.11 2.52 12.92
N ALA A 37 -21.98 1.54 13.16
CA ALA A 37 -23.41 1.70 12.96
C ALA A 37 -24.00 2.73 13.95
N ILE A 38 -23.52 2.79 15.20
CA ILE A 38 -23.89 3.83 16.17
C ILE A 38 -23.32 5.19 15.76
N LEU A 39 -22.03 5.25 15.38
CA LEU A 39 -21.35 6.46 14.92
C LEU A 39 -22.11 7.14 13.77
N LYS A 40 -22.47 6.36 12.74
CA LYS A 40 -23.29 6.82 11.62
C LYS A 40 -24.69 7.32 12.04
N ARG A 41 -25.14 6.98 13.25
CA ARG A 41 -26.42 7.42 13.81
C ARG A 41 -26.36 8.67 14.66
N ILE A 42 -25.17 9.16 15.00
CA ILE A 42 -25.00 10.47 15.64
C ILE A 42 -25.47 11.56 14.65
N PRO A 43 -26.24 12.58 15.10
CA PRO A 43 -26.76 13.62 14.22
C PRO A 43 -25.67 14.33 13.41
N ASP A 44 -25.95 14.59 12.13
CA ASP A 44 -25.01 15.26 11.21
C ASP A 44 -24.72 16.71 11.63
N SER A 45 -25.63 17.35 12.36
CA SER A 45 -25.46 18.69 12.92
C SER A 45 -24.59 18.74 14.18
N ARG A 46 -24.05 17.61 14.64
CA ARG A 46 -23.23 17.49 15.86
C ARG A 46 -21.88 16.82 15.58
N PRO A 47 -20.99 17.46 14.80
CA PRO A 47 -19.66 16.92 14.53
C PRO A 47 -18.84 16.66 15.81
N GLU A 48 -18.99 17.51 16.83
CA GLU A 48 -18.35 17.36 18.14
C GLU A 48 -18.73 16.03 18.82
N ALA A 49 -20.00 15.63 18.75
CA ALA A 49 -20.47 14.37 19.31
C ALA A 49 -19.90 13.16 18.57
N LYS A 50 -19.73 13.26 17.24
CA LYS A 50 -19.05 12.22 16.43
C LYS A 50 -17.60 12.06 16.88
N ASN A 51 -16.86 13.16 17.00
CA ASN A 51 -15.47 13.15 17.45
C ASN A 51 -15.32 12.58 18.87
N ILE A 52 -16.15 13.03 19.82
CA ILE A 52 -16.11 12.53 21.20
C ILE A 52 -16.37 11.02 21.21
N PHE A 53 -17.39 10.54 20.50
CA PHE A 53 -17.66 9.10 20.40
C PHE A 53 -16.46 8.33 19.83
N ILE A 54 -15.86 8.83 18.74
CA ILE A 54 -14.69 8.22 18.12
C ILE A 54 -13.52 8.12 19.12
N ILE A 55 -13.21 9.22 19.80
CA ILE A 55 -12.12 9.29 20.78
C ILE A 55 -12.40 8.34 21.94
N SER A 56 -13.62 8.34 22.51
CA SER A 56 -13.99 7.46 23.61
C SER A 56 -13.85 5.98 23.26
N VAL A 57 -14.32 5.57 22.06
CA VAL A 57 -14.19 4.19 21.60
C VAL A 57 -12.72 3.80 21.41
N SER A 58 -11.92 4.68 20.80
CA SER A 58 -10.49 4.40 20.60
C SER A 58 -9.71 4.31 21.91
N LEU A 59 -10.02 5.17 22.89
CA LEU A 59 -9.42 5.07 24.22
C LEU A 59 -9.86 3.78 24.93
N PHE A 60 -11.11 3.35 24.76
CA PHE A 60 -11.57 2.07 25.27
C PHE A 60 -10.86 0.89 24.60
N TYR A 61 -10.59 0.93 23.29
CA TYR A 61 -9.78 -0.08 22.64
C TYR A 61 -8.36 -0.10 23.20
N LEU A 62 -7.68 1.05 23.22
CA LEU A 62 -6.28 1.13 23.64
C LEU A 62 -6.09 0.74 25.11
N VAL A 63 -6.86 1.32 26.04
CA VAL A 63 -6.71 1.08 27.49
C VAL A 63 -7.60 -0.05 27.97
N GLY A 64 -8.88 -0.01 27.60
CA GLY A 64 -9.88 -0.94 28.15
C GLY A 64 -9.64 -2.39 27.70
N ILE A 65 -9.32 -2.60 26.42
CA ILE A 65 -9.09 -3.94 25.86
C ILE A 65 -7.62 -4.36 25.97
N PHE A 66 -6.70 -3.48 25.58
CA PHE A 66 -5.27 -3.84 25.45
C PHE A 66 -4.35 -3.31 26.56
N ASP A 67 -4.83 -2.43 27.46
CA ASP A 67 -4.01 -1.80 28.51
C ASP A 67 -2.77 -1.03 28.00
N LEU A 68 -2.85 -0.50 26.77
CA LEU A 68 -1.75 0.19 26.06
C LEU A 68 -1.61 1.66 26.48
N TRP A 69 -1.32 1.91 27.76
CA TRP A 69 -1.05 3.27 28.27
C TRP A 69 0.15 3.92 27.58
N ASP A 70 1.25 3.19 27.48
CA ASP A 70 2.43 3.62 26.72
C ASP A 70 2.11 3.81 25.24
N GLY A 71 1.20 2.99 24.71
CA GLY A 71 0.71 3.13 23.34
C GLY A 71 -0.01 4.46 23.11
N ILE A 72 -0.90 4.88 24.02
CA ILE A 72 -1.53 6.20 23.96
C ILE A 72 -0.49 7.30 24.00
N ARG A 73 0.47 7.23 24.92
CA ARG A 73 1.57 8.21 24.99
C ARG A 73 2.30 8.31 23.65
N THR A 74 2.64 7.18 23.04
CA THR A 74 3.30 7.12 21.73
C THR A 74 2.46 7.80 20.64
N LEU A 75 1.16 7.49 20.54
CA LEU A 75 0.29 8.12 19.53
C LEU A 75 0.14 9.64 19.77
N LEU A 76 0.01 10.06 21.03
CA LEU A 76 -0.12 11.47 21.41
C LEU A 76 1.14 12.28 21.16
N ILE A 77 2.33 11.72 21.41
CA ILE A 77 3.60 12.39 21.09
C ILE A 77 3.68 12.64 19.59
N SER A 78 3.42 11.63 18.76
CA SER A 78 3.42 11.79 17.31
C SER A 78 2.38 12.82 16.85
N ALA A 79 1.12 12.68 17.28
CA ALA A 79 0.04 13.56 16.85
C ALA A 79 0.24 15.02 17.33
N GLY A 80 0.54 15.21 18.61
CA GLY A 80 0.77 16.53 19.20
C GLY A 80 1.99 17.22 18.59
N GLY A 81 3.10 16.48 18.43
CA GLY A 81 4.32 17.01 17.81
C GLY A 81 4.09 17.40 16.35
N THR A 82 3.40 16.57 15.56
CA THR A 82 3.03 16.92 14.17
C THR A 82 2.14 18.16 14.11
N TYR A 83 1.12 18.27 14.97
CA TYR A 83 0.26 19.44 15.00
C TYR A 83 1.04 20.71 15.38
N ALA A 84 1.94 20.63 16.36
CA ALA A 84 2.80 21.74 16.76
C ALA A 84 3.74 22.16 15.62
N ILE A 85 4.40 21.21 14.96
CA ILE A 85 5.26 21.48 13.78
C ILE A 85 4.46 22.18 12.69
N ALA A 86 3.27 21.67 12.36
CA ALA A 86 2.40 22.27 11.36
C ALA A 86 1.95 23.69 11.76
N LYS A 87 1.63 23.93 13.04
CA LYS A 87 1.18 25.22 13.56
C LYS A 87 2.27 26.28 13.58
N PHE A 88 3.45 25.95 14.12
CA PHE A 88 4.51 26.93 14.34
C PHE A 88 5.42 27.12 13.13
N LEU A 89 5.51 26.12 12.25
CA LEU A 89 6.37 26.17 11.06
C LEU A 89 5.58 26.21 9.74
N CYS A 90 4.27 26.49 9.74
CA CYS A 90 3.42 26.42 8.54
C CYS A 90 4.00 27.15 7.30
N ARG A 91 4.67 28.28 7.51
CA ARG A 91 5.26 29.10 6.43
C ARG A 91 6.64 28.62 5.96
N SER A 92 7.26 27.68 6.67
CA SER A 92 8.58 27.15 6.31
C SER A 92 8.46 26.10 5.20
N PRO A 93 9.24 26.21 4.10
CA PRO A 93 9.26 25.18 3.07
C PRO A 93 9.80 23.82 3.56
N TYR A 94 10.51 23.81 4.70
CA TYR A 94 11.05 22.59 5.31
C TYR A 94 10.07 21.91 6.27
N MET A 95 8.97 22.56 6.66
CA MET A 95 8.00 22.02 7.63
C MET A 95 7.54 20.58 7.33
N PRO A 96 7.13 20.21 6.10
CA PRO A 96 6.70 18.85 5.84
C PRO A 96 7.81 17.82 5.99
N TRP A 97 9.06 18.18 5.68
CA TRP A 97 10.22 17.31 5.88
C TRP A 97 10.58 17.16 7.35
N ILE A 98 10.51 18.24 8.13
CA ILE A 98 10.68 18.20 9.59
C ILE A 98 9.61 17.33 10.23
N GLY A 99 8.35 17.50 9.82
CA GLY A 99 7.23 16.69 10.27
C GLY A 99 7.43 15.20 9.96
N PHE A 100 7.83 14.89 8.72
CA PHE A 100 8.15 13.52 8.31
C PHE A 100 9.32 12.92 9.12
N ALA A 101 10.42 13.65 9.28
CA ALA A 101 11.59 13.20 10.04
C ALA A 101 11.24 12.95 11.51
N PHE A 102 10.41 13.81 12.11
CA PHE A 102 9.94 13.66 13.49
C PHE A 102 9.13 12.36 13.66
N VAL A 103 8.09 12.13 12.84
CA VAL A 103 7.24 10.93 12.99
C VAL A 103 7.99 9.65 12.60
N MET A 104 8.85 9.70 11.59
CA MET A 104 9.68 8.56 11.16
C MET A 104 10.74 8.24 12.21
N GLY A 105 11.39 9.24 12.79
CA GLY A 105 12.35 9.05 13.88
C GLY A 105 11.70 8.46 15.13
N HIS A 106 10.53 8.99 15.52
CA HIS A 106 9.80 8.46 16.67
C HIS A 106 9.37 7.00 16.47
N MET A 107 8.81 6.66 15.31
CA MET A 107 8.47 5.26 14.99
C MET A 107 9.73 4.37 14.87
N SER A 108 10.85 4.92 14.40
CA SER A 108 12.11 4.18 14.34
C SER A 108 12.57 3.72 15.73
N ILE A 109 12.46 4.58 16.74
CA ILE A 109 12.74 4.22 18.14
C ILE A 109 11.83 3.08 18.60
N SER A 110 10.52 3.16 18.30
CA SER A 110 9.57 2.11 18.65
C SER A 110 9.87 0.78 17.95
N HIS A 111 10.27 0.80 16.67
CA HIS A 111 10.69 -0.39 15.94
C HIS A 111 11.95 -1.03 16.51
N ILE A 112 12.96 -0.22 16.89
CA ILE A 112 14.19 -0.72 17.51
C ILE A 112 13.88 -1.36 18.87
N ALA A 113 13.06 -0.70 19.69
CA ALA A 113 12.63 -1.25 20.98
C ALA A 113 11.87 -2.56 20.82
N ARG A 114 10.95 -2.64 19.85
CA ARG A 114 10.21 -3.88 19.51
C ARG A 114 11.14 -4.99 19.05
N GLN A 115 12.10 -4.67 18.18
CA GLN A 115 13.07 -5.63 17.68
C GLN A 115 14.00 -6.14 18.79
N ALA A 116 14.35 -5.30 19.75
CA ALA A 116 15.13 -5.69 20.93
C ALA A 116 14.32 -6.58 21.90
N ALA A 117 13.00 -6.36 22.00
CA ALA A 117 12.13 -7.16 22.86
C ALA A 117 11.80 -8.55 22.30
N ASP A 118 11.82 -8.71 20.96
CA ASP A 118 11.61 -9.98 20.23
C ASP A 118 10.43 -10.84 20.71
N SER A 119 9.30 -10.19 21.02
CA SER A 119 8.06 -10.83 21.49
C SER A 119 6.98 -10.80 20.39
N PRO A 120 6.90 -11.83 19.52
CA PRO A 120 5.99 -11.82 18.38
C PRO A 120 4.51 -12.00 18.75
N SER A 121 4.20 -12.50 19.95
CA SER A 121 2.83 -12.83 20.39
C SER A 121 2.08 -11.68 21.08
N SER A 122 2.78 -10.60 21.46
CA SER A 122 2.19 -9.42 22.07
C SER A 122 1.77 -8.41 21.01
N VAL A 123 0.51 -7.96 21.03
CA VAL A 123 0.10 -6.83 20.20
C VAL A 123 0.74 -5.57 20.77
N ASP A 124 1.56 -4.92 19.97
CA ASP A 124 2.19 -3.66 20.31
C ASP A 124 1.63 -2.51 19.47
N ILE A 125 1.77 -1.27 19.97
CA ILE A 125 1.25 -0.06 19.35
C ILE A 125 1.88 0.26 17.98
N THR A 126 3.03 -0.32 17.63
CA THR A 126 3.77 0.02 16.39
C THR A 126 2.94 -0.16 15.13
N GLY A 127 2.03 -1.15 15.07
CA GLY A 127 1.10 -1.29 13.95
C GLY A 127 0.19 -0.06 13.77
N ALA A 128 -0.39 0.42 14.87
CA ALA A 128 -1.19 1.65 14.87
C ALA A 128 -0.34 2.90 14.57
N GLN A 129 0.89 2.94 15.11
CA GLN A 129 1.83 4.03 14.89
C GLN A 129 2.28 4.11 13.42
N MET A 130 2.49 2.97 12.76
CA MET A 130 2.81 2.89 11.33
C MET A 130 1.69 3.49 10.47
N VAL A 131 0.43 3.18 10.77
CA VAL A 131 -0.73 3.78 10.09
C VAL A 131 -0.81 5.28 10.38
N LEU A 132 -0.61 5.67 11.64
CA LEU A 132 -0.64 7.06 12.05
C LEU A 132 0.47 7.90 11.39
N LEU A 133 1.67 7.36 11.21
CA LEU A 133 2.77 8.04 10.53
C LEU A 133 2.37 8.49 9.13
N MET A 134 1.71 7.62 8.35
CA MET A 134 1.27 7.96 6.99
C MET A 134 0.30 9.14 7.02
N LYS A 135 -0.68 9.08 7.93
CA LYS A 135 -1.66 10.14 8.17
C LYS A 135 -0.97 11.47 8.52
N LEU A 136 -0.10 11.46 9.53
CA LEU A 136 0.56 12.65 10.06
C LEU A 136 1.53 13.30 9.08
N SER A 137 2.32 12.50 8.38
CA SER A 137 3.22 13.02 7.33
C SER A 137 2.46 13.60 6.14
N ALA A 138 1.37 12.96 5.72
CA ALA A 138 0.47 13.50 4.70
C ALA A 138 -0.18 14.81 5.16
N PHE A 139 -0.61 14.90 6.43
CA PHE A 139 -1.16 16.12 7.02
C PHE A 139 -0.18 17.30 6.92
N CYS A 140 1.10 17.12 7.24
CA CYS A 140 2.09 18.18 7.07
C CYS A 140 2.20 18.65 5.61
N TRP A 141 2.19 17.73 4.65
CA TRP A 141 2.20 18.10 3.23
C TRP A 141 0.93 18.83 2.80
N ASN A 142 -0.24 18.39 3.27
CA ASN A 142 -1.51 19.04 2.96
C ASN A 142 -1.56 20.47 3.51
N VAL A 143 -1.02 20.71 4.72
CA VAL A 143 -0.86 22.06 5.29
C VAL A 143 0.11 22.90 4.47
N ALA A 144 1.26 22.34 4.08
CA ALA A 144 2.24 23.03 3.25
C ALA A 144 1.66 23.41 1.87
N ASP A 145 0.87 22.52 1.27
CA ASP A 145 0.19 22.78 0.00
C ASP A 145 -0.82 23.92 0.10
N GLY A 146 -1.51 24.05 1.24
CA GLY A 146 -2.45 25.13 1.50
C GLY A 146 -1.80 26.52 1.61
N GLN A 147 -0.47 26.59 1.68
CA GLN A 147 0.28 27.86 1.69
C GLN A 147 0.75 28.29 0.28
N LEU A 148 0.52 27.46 -0.74
CA LEU A 148 0.96 27.71 -2.10
C LEU A 148 -0.18 28.29 -2.95
N PRO A 149 0.16 29.10 -3.97
CA PRO A 149 -0.79 29.47 -5.01
C PRO A 149 -1.35 28.27 -5.79
N ASP A 150 -2.64 28.31 -6.13
CA ASP A 150 -3.38 27.21 -6.79
C ASP A 150 -2.79 26.76 -8.14
N ASN A 151 -2.08 27.65 -8.84
CA ASN A 151 -1.42 27.37 -10.13
C ASN A 151 -0.15 26.50 -9.99
N LEU A 152 0.40 26.36 -8.78
CA LEU A 152 1.56 25.52 -8.49
C LEU A 152 1.16 24.11 -8.02
N LEU A 153 -0.12 23.87 -7.78
CA LEU A 153 -0.64 22.62 -7.24
C LEU A 153 -1.08 21.68 -8.36
N SER A 154 -0.73 20.39 -8.20
CA SER A 154 -1.38 19.33 -8.97
C SER A 154 -2.84 19.14 -8.53
N ASP A 155 -3.64 18.45 -9.33
CA ASP A 155 -5.06 18.22 -8.99
C ASP A 155 -5.22 17.49 -7.66
N PHE A 156 -4.35 16.51 -7.38
CA PHE A 156 -4.32 15.83 -6.08
C PHE A 156 -4.00 16.81 -4.94
N GLN A 157 -2.97 17.64 -5.09
CA GLN A 157 -2.61 18.61 -4.05
C GLN A 157 -3.72 19.63 -3.80
N ARG A 158 -4.35 20.12 -4.87
CA ARG A 158 -5.49 21.04 -4.79
C ARG A 158 -6.70 20.41 -4.10
N GLU A 159 -6.93 19.11 -4.33
CA GLU A 159 -8.02 18.40 -3.66
C GLU A 159 -7.78 18.25 -2.15
N TYR A 160 -6.54 17.95 -1.73
CA TYR A 160 -6.23 17.58 -0.35
C TYR A 160 -5.64 18.70 0.50
N MET A 161 -5.29 19.86 -0.07
CA MET A 161 -4.69 20.98 0.67
C MET A 161 -5.53 21.46 1.87
N LEU A 162 -4.82 21.92 2.90
CA LEU A 162 -5.38 22.50 4.11
C LEU A 162 -4.92 23.95 4.25
N LYS A 163 -5.81 24.89 3.91
CA LYS A 163 -5.58 26.33 4.07
C LYS A 163 -5.53 26.75 5.54
N GLU A 164 -6.31 26.06 6.38
CA GLU A 164 -6.41 26.30 7.81
C GLU A 164 -6.23 25.00 8.58
N LEU A 165 -5.66 25.11 9.78
CA LEU A 165 -5.53 23.97 10.68
C LEU A 165 -6.88 23.61 11.29
N PRO A 166 -7.16 22.30 11.45
CA PRO A 166 -8.39 21.87 12.09
C PRO A 166 -8.42 22.18 13.57
N SER A 167 -9.62 22.18 14.16
CA SER A 167 -9.75 22.22 15.62
C SER A 167 -9.06 21.00 16.25
N LEU A 168 -8.59 21.15 17.49
CA LEU A 168 -7.95 20.03 18.19
C LEU A 168 -8.88 18.83 18.37
N LEU A 169 -10.20 19.07 18.49
CA LEU A 169 -11.18 18.02 18.63
C LEU A 169 -11.35 17.21 17.33
N ASP A 170 -11.47 17.89 16.18
CA ASP A 170 -11.57 17.22 14.88
C ASP A 170 -10.28 16.49 14.54
N TYR A 171 -9.14 17.11 14.84
CA TYR A 171 -7.83 16.50 14.67
C TYR A 171 -7.69 15.23 15.51
N ALA A 172 -8.07 15.27 16.79
CA ALA A 172 -8.04 14.11 17.67
C ALA A 172 -8.99 13.01 17.20
N GLY A 173 -10.20 13.36 16.76
CA GLY A 173 -11.16 12.43 16.16
C GLY A 173 -10.61 11.74 14.92
N TRP A 174 -9.93 12.48 14.04
CA TRP A 174 -9.24 11.91 12.89
C TRP A 174 -8.11 10.99 13.31
N VAL A 175 -7.18 11.44 14.16
CA VAL A 175 -6.03 10.65 14.65
C VAL A 175 -6.51 9.33 15.24
N LEU A 176 -7.50 9.38 16.12
CA LEU A 176 -8.05 8.25 16.85
C LEU A 176 -9.30 7.67 16.19
N PHE A 177 -9.38 7.64 14.86
CA PHE A 177 -10.54 7.06 14.18
C PHE A 177 -10.61 5.53 14.37
N PHE A 178 -11.41 5.07 15.34
CA PHE A 178 -11.43 3.67 15.80
C PHE A 178 -11.58 2.60 14.70
N PRO A 179 -12.39 2.80 13.62
CA PRO A 179 -12.53 1.80 12.56
C PRO A 179 -11.20 1.47 11.86
N ALA A 180 -10.28 2.42 11.83
CA ALA A 180 -9.00 2.34 11.14
C ALA A 180 -7.78 2.46 12.07
N LEU A 181 -7.99 2.41 13.40
CA LEU A 181 -6.96 2.74 14.40
C LEU A 181 -5.75 1.80 14.34
N PHE A 182 -5.98 0.49 14.38
CA PHE A 182 -4.89 -0.49 14.55
C PHE A 182 -4.21 -0.90 13.24
N ALA A 183 -4.98 -1.13 12.17
CA ALA A 183 -4.48 -1.72 10.93
C ALA A 183 -4.75 -0.87 9.68
N GLY A 184 -5.27 0.35 9.85
CA GLY A 184 -5.76 1.17 8.76
C GLY A 184 -7.15 0.71 8.29
N PRO A 185 -7.63 1.21 7.14
CA PRO A 185 -6.89 1.97 6.12
C PRO A 185 -6.42 3.36 6.56
N SER A 186 -5.29 3.82 6.04
CA SER A 186 -4.84 5.21 6.19
C SER A 186 -5.61 6.14 5.25
N PHE A 187 -5.91 7.36 5.70
CA PHE A 187 -6.63 8.36 4.91
C PHE A 187 -6.32 9.78 5.39
N ASP A 188 -6.47 10.74 4.48
CA ASP A 188 -6.17 12.14 4.72
C ASP A 188 -7.20 12.83 5.61
N TYR A 189 -6.75 13.85 6.34
CA TYR A 189 -7.64 14.68 7.17
C TYR A 189 -8.73 15.35 6.32
N THR A 190 -8.45 15.68 5.06
CA THR A 190 -9.44 16.30 4.16
C THR A 190 -10.64 15.38 3.90
N ASP A 191 -10.42 14.07 3.75
CA ASP A 191 -11.53 13.10 3.67
C ASP A 191 -12.32 13.03 4.97
N TYR A 192 -11.62 13.05 6.12
CA TYR A 192 -12.26 13.09 7.43
C TYR A 192 -13.14 14.32 7.61
N ARG A 193 -12.63 15.50 7.24
CA ARG A 193 -13.37 16.77 7.33
C ARG A 193 -14.64 16.71 6.47
N ARG A 194 -14.52 16.26 5.21
CA ARG A 194 -15.66 16.13 4.29
C ARG A 194 -16.69 15.09 4.75
N TRP A 195 -16.25 14.06 5.47
CA TRP A 195 -17.15 13.09 6.11
C TRP A 195 -17.85 13.69 7.33
N LEU A 196 -17.12 14.44 8.15
CA LEU A 196 -17.60 15.03 9.38
C LEU A 196 -18.68 16.10 9.11
N ASP A 197 -18.41 17.00 8.15
CA ASP A 197 -19.34 18.04 7.68
C ASP A 197 -20.36 17.53 6.64
N THR A 198 -20.25 16.26 6.23
CA THR A 198 -21.10 15.55 5.26
C THR A 198 -21.06 16.05 3.82
N SER A 199 -20.15 16.97 3.47
CA SER A 199 -19.95 17.46 2.09
C SER A 199 -19.50 16.36 1.13
N MET A 200 -18.84 15.30 1.63
CA MET A 200 -18.44 14.17 0.77
C MET A 200 -19.63 13.45 0.14
N PHE A 201 -20.84 13.59 0.70
CA PHE A 201 -22.06 12.94 0.23
C PHE A 201 -22.89 13.82 -0.70
N ASP A 202 -22.45 15.04 -0.98
CA ASP A 202 -23.15 15.93 -1.90
C ASP A 202 -22.99 15.36 -3.33
N ILE A 203 -24.13 15.03 -3.95
CA ILE A 203 -24.17 14.37 -5.25
C ILE A 203 -24.13 15.43 -6.35
N SER A 204 -23.32 15.18 -7.38
CA SER A 204 -23.25 16.03 -8.56
C SER A 204 -24.64 16.30 -9.15
N PRO A 205 -24.97 17.53 -9.55
CA PRO A 205 -26.24 17.86 -10.22
C PRO A 205 -26.50 17.05 -11.49
N GLN A 206 -25.45 16.45 -12.07
CA GLN A 206 -25.51 15.63 -13.28
C GLN A 206 -26.10 14.23 -13.04
N VAL A 207 -26.25 13.79 -11.78
CA VAL A 207 -26.89 12.51 -11.47
C VAL A 207 -28.40 12.70 -11.44
N ASP A 208 -29.09 11.94 -12.28
CA ASP A 208 -30.56 11.88 -12.33
C ASP A 208 -31.16 11.74 -10.91
N PRO A 209 -32.09 12.63 -10.50
CA PRO A 209 -32.78 12.53 -9.22
C PRO A 209 -33.37 11.14 -8.90
N ALA A 210 -33.81 10.40 -9.92
CA ALA A 210 -34.33 9.03 -9.76
C ALA A 210 -33.24 8.00 -9.40
N LYS A 211 -31.98 8.30 -9.73
CA LYS A 211 -30.81 7.47 -9.43
C LYS A 211 -30.08 7.89 -8.15
N LYS A 212 -30.65 8.84 -7.39
CA LYS A 212 -30.06 9.26 -6.12
C LYS A 212 -30.05 8.08 -5.13
N PRO A 213 -28.91 7.83 -4.47
CA PRO A 213 -28.79 6.74 -3.54
C PRO A 213 -29.77 6.91 -2.37
N PRO A 214 -30.42 5.82 -1.93
CA PRO A 214 -31.42 5.91 -0.88
C PRO A 214 -30.76 6.31 0.44
N VAL A 215 -31.21 7.44 0.98
CA VAL A 215 -30.90 7.89 2.34
C VAL A 215 -32.04 7.52 3.29
N ARG A 216 -31.74 7.37 4.58
CA ARG A 216 -32.76 7.04 5.59
C ARG A 216 -33.00 8.25 6.48
N ARG A 217 -34.26 8.71 6.55
CA ARG A 217 -34.69 9.92 7.29
C ARG A 217 -33.95 11.17 6.77
N LYS A 218 -33.68 12.16 7.64
CA LYS A 218 -33.02 13.44 7.33
C LYS A 218 -31.48 13.35 7.22
N ARG A 219 -30.90 12.19 6.86
CA ARG A 219 -29.44 11.99 6.89
C ARG A 219 -28.85 12.03 5.49
N LYS A 220 -27.61 12.50 5.37
CA LYS A 220 -26.90 12.54 4.09
C LYS A 220 -26.14 11.25 3.76
N ILE A 221 -25.70 10.48 4.76
CA ILE A 221 -24.91 9.25 4.54
C ILE A 221 -25.77 8.15 3.86
N PRO A 222 -25.41 7.67 2.66
CA PRO A 222 -26.15 6.62 1.95
C PRO A 222 -26.19 5.28 2.68
N ARG A 223 -27.10 4.37 2.29
CA ARG A 223 -27.14 3.00 2.83
C ARG A 223 -25.83 2.25 2.52
N SER A 224 -25.11 1.88 3.57
CA SER A 224 -23.80 1.20 3.51
C SER A 224 -23.78 -0.21 4.14
N GLY A 225 -24.91 -0.67 4.68
CA GLY A 225 -24.99 -1.93 5.43
C GLY A 225 -24.67 -3.17 4.58
N GLY A 226 -25.22 -3.25 3.36
CA GLY A 226 -24.94 -4.37 2.44
C GLY A 226 -23.46 -4.46 2.03
N PRO A 227 -22.86 -3.38 1.49
CA PRO A 227 -21.43 -3.35 1.18
C PRO A 227 -20.52 -3.64 2.39
N ALA A 228 -20.85 -3.10 3.57
CA ALA A 228 -20.12 -3.40 4.79
C ALA A 228 -20.22 -4.88 5.20
N ALA A 229 -21.42 -5.49 5.12
CA ALA A 229 -21.63 -6.90 5.42
C ALA A 229 -20.87 -7.81 4.45
N TRP A 230 -20.79 -7.45 3.16
CA TRP A 230 -19.97 -8.17 2.19
C TRP A 230 -18.49 -8.15 2.55
N LYS A 231 -17.96 -6.99 2.95
CA LYS A 231 -16.56 -6.87 3.41
C LYS A 231 -16.33 -7.63 4.72
N ALA A 232 -17.30 -7.64 5.63
CA ALA A 232 -17.25 -8.47 6.84
C ALA A 232 -17.17 -9.96 6.49
N ALA A 233 -18.06 -10.45 5.61
CA ALA A 233 -18.07 -11.84 5.17
C ALA A 233 -16.77 -12.24 4.45
N SER A 234 -16.27 -11.38 3.55
CA SER A 234 -14.96 -11.57 2.90
C SER A 234 -13.83 -11.64 3.93
N GLY A 235 -13.80 -10.71 4.89
CA GLY A 235 -12.78 -10.70 5.93
C GLY A 235 -12.78 -11.95 6.81
N LEU A 236 -13.97 -12.41 7.22
CA LEU A 236 -14.15 -13.66 7.98
C LEU A 236 -13.75 -14.89 7.15
N PHE A 237 -14.07 -14.93 5.86
CA PHE A 237 -13.66 -16.01 4.96
C PHE A 237 -12.13 -16.14 4.92
N TRP A 238 -11.40 -15.04 4.71
CA TRP A 238 -9.94 -15.05 4.73
C TRP A 238 -9.37 -15.43 6.10
N LEU A 239 -10.01 -15.01 7.18
CA LEU A 239 -9.60 -15.37 8.54
C LEU A 239 -9.74 -16.89 8.78
N VAL A 240 -10.85 -17.50 8.36
CA VAL A 240 -11.06 -18.94 8.46
C VAL A 240 -10.00 -19.70 7.66
N LEU A 241 -9.70 -19.26 6.43
CA LEU A 241 -8.62 -19.86 5.63
C LEU A 241 -7.25 -19.70 6.30
N PHE A 242 -6.95 -18.54 6.88
CA PHE A 242 -5.70 -18.33 7.60
C PHE A 242 -5.58 -19.26 8.81
N VAL A 243 -6.59 -19.31 9.68
CA VAL A 243 -6.58 -20.16 10.88
C VAL A 243 -6.52 -21.65 10.52
N GLY A 244 -7.24 -22.08 9.49
CA GLY A 244 -7.25 -23.48 9.06
C GLY A 244 -5.96 -23.96 8.39
N LEU A 245 -5.20 -23.06 7.75
CA LEU A 245 -4.02 -23.43 6.95
C LEU A 245 -2.69 -23.02 7.58
N SER A 246 -2.66 -22.05 8.50
CA SER A 246 -1.44 -21.57 9.13
C SER A 246 -0.67 -22.61 9.94
N PRO A 247 -1.29 -23.63 10.59
CA PRO A 247 -0.53 -24.67 11.27
C PRO A 247 0.35 -25.47 10.29
N SER A 248 -0.17 -25.76 9.08
CA SER A 248 0.55 -26.50 8.04
C SER A 248 1.50 -25.63 7.22
N TYR A 249 1.22 -24.34 7.09
CA TYR A 249 1.96 -23.41 6.21
C TYR A 249 2.42 -22.15 6.97
N ASN A 250 3.18 -22.34 8.04
CA ASN A 250 3.82 -21.26 8.79
C ASN A 250 5.25 -20.96 8.28
N PRO A 251 5.81 -19.75 8.51
CA PRO A 251 7.17 -19.41 8.08
C PRO A 251 8.27 -20.36 8.55
N GLY A 252 8.10 -20.99 9.73
CA GLY A 252 9.06 -21.95 10.28
C GLY A 252 9.21 -23.23 9.43
N THR A 253 8.19 -23.59 8.64
CA THR A 253 8.29 -24.71 7.70
C THR A 253 9.36 -24.49 6.62
N LEU A 254 9.69 -23.23 6.31
CA LEU A 254 10.71 -22.92 5.30
C LEU A 254 12.13 -23.14 5.82
N THR A 255 12.34 -22.97 7.12
CA THR A 255 13.64 -23.14 7.80
C THR A 255 13.82 -24.53 8.40
N ALA A 256 12.77 -25.36 8.50
CA ALA A 256 12.85 -26.74 8.97
C ALA A 256 13.62 -27.65 7.98
N ASP A 257 14.48 -28.53 8.49
CA ASP A 257 15.27 -29.44 7.63
C ASP A 257 14.43 -30.44 6.86
N SER A 258 13.23 -30.78 7.36
CA SER A 258 12.25 -31.62 6.66
C SER A 258 11.84 -31.07 5.29
N LEU A 259 12.01 -29.77 5.04
CA LEU A 259 11.80 -29.20 3.70
C LEU A 259 12.75 -29.84 2.65
N LEU A 260 13.95 -30.25 3.07
CA LEU A 260 14.97 -30.82 2.19
C LEU A 260 14.64 -32.24 1.73
N GLU A 261 13.76 -32.95 2.44
CA GLU A 261 13.26 -34.27 2.02
C GLU A 261 12.45 -34.19 0.71
N TYR A 262 11.91 -33.01 0.40
CA TYR A 262 11.15 -32.78 -0.82
C TYR A 262 12.02 -32.37 -1.99
N GLY A 263 11.63 -32.77 -3.20
CA GLY A 263 12.23 -32.29 -4.44
C GLY A 263 11.94 -30.79 -4.71
N PHE A 264 12.72 -30.18 -5.59
CA PHE A 264 12.67 -28.73 -5.87
C PHE A 264 11.26 -28.17 -6.14
N PRO A 265 10.41 -28.76 -7.02
CA PRO A 265 9.08 -28.22 -7.29
C PRO A 265 8.19 -28.16 -6.05
N ARG A 266 8.30 -29.18 -5.17
CA ARG A 266 7.52 -29.26 -3.94
C ARG A 266 8.02 -28.25 -2.90
N ARG A 267 9.32 -27.97 -2.83
CA ARG A 267 9.86 -26.90 -1.98
C ARG A 267 9.35 -25.52 -2.41
N VAL A 268 9.32 -25.25 -3.72
CA VAL A 268 8.77 -24.00 -4.27
C VAL A 268 7.27 -23.90 -4.01
N TRP A 269 6.52 -25.00 -4.17
CA TRP A 269 5.10 -25.05 -3.82
C TRP A 269 4.84 -24.75 -2.34
N ILE A 270 5.60 -25.37 -1.42
CA ILE A 270 5.48 -25.12 0.02
C ILE A 270 5.78 -23.64 0.31
N MET A 271 6.83 -23.08 -0.28
CA MET A 271 7.13 -21.65 -0.18
C MET A 271 5.98 -20.77 -0.66
N HIS A 272 5.36 -21.12 -1.79
CA HIS A 272 4.18 -20.41 -2.30
C HIS A 272 3.01 -20.47 -1.34
N MET A 273 2.71 -21.66 -0.80
CA MET A 273 1.62 -21.85 0.16
C MET A 273 1.87 -21.09 1.47
N VAL A 274 3.10 -21.09 1.99
CA VAL A 274 3.46 -20.28 3.17
C VAL A 274 3.25 -18.80 2.89
N SER A 275 3.71 -18.29 1.75
CA SER A 275 3.51 -16.90 1.37
C SER A 275 2.02 -16.55 1.17
N LEU A 276 1.23 -17.44 0.56
CA LEU A 276 -0.19 -17.27 0.32
C LEU A 276 -0.99 -17.24 1.63
N VAL A 277 -0.77 -18.22 2.50
CA VAL A 277 -1.44 -18.30 3.81
C VAL A 277 -1.06 -17.10 4.67
N ALA A 278 0.20 -16.67 4.62
CA ALA A 278 0.63 -15.44 5.30
C ALA A 278 -0.07 -14.18 4.79
N ARG A 279 -0.55 -14.13 3.53
CA ARG A 279 -1.33 -13.00 2.99
C ARG A 279 -2.79 -13.01 3.47
N PHE A 280 -3.38 -14.17 3.71
CA PHE A 280 -4.78 -14.28 4.17
C PHE A 280 -5.06 -13.49 5.45
N LYS A 281 -4.11 -13.41 6.39
CA LYS A 281 -4.27 -12.57 7.59
C LYS A 281 -4.43 -11.09 7.25
N TYR A 282 -3.69 -10.57 6.26
CA TYR A 282 -3.82 -9.19 5.81
C TYR A 282 -5.12 -8.98 5.04
N TYR A 283 -5.53 -9.95 4.21
CA TYR A 283 -6.81 -9.90 3.49
C TYR A 283 -7.99 -9.87 4.47
N ALA A 284 -7.92 -10.65 5.54
CA ALA A 284 -8.89 -10.66 6.60
C ALA A 284 -8.98 -9.30 7.29
N VAL A 285 -7.87 -8.85 7.89
CA VAL A 285 -7.82 -7.63 8.69
C VAL A 285 -8.20 -6.40 7.87
N TRP A 286 -7.62 -6.21 6.68
CA TRP A 286 -7.93 -5.05 5.85
C TRP A 286 -9.34 -5.08 5.27
N SER A 287 -9.93 -6.25 5.00
CA SER A 287 -11.34 -6.32 4.60
C SER A 287 -12.28 -5.96 5.75
N LEU A 288 -11.99 -6.44 6.97
CA LEU A 288 -12.80 -6.14 8.16
C LEU A 288 -12.76 -4.64 8.50
N THR A 289 -11.58 -4.01 8.51
CA THR A 289 -11.47 -2.58 8.82
C THR A 289 -12.03 -1.70 7.70
N GLU A 290 -11.87 -2.10 6.43
CA GLU A 290 -12.56 -1.41 5.33
C GLU A 290 -14.08 -1.49 5.48
N GLY A 291 -14.61 -2.66 5.87
CA GLY A 291 -16.04 -2.86 6.11
C GLY A 291 -16.61 -1.95 7.20
N SER A 292 -15.89 -1.77 8.32
CA SER A 292 -16.30 -0.86 9.40
C SER A 292 -16.22 0.62 8.98
N CYS A 293 -15.22 1.00 8.20
CA CYS A 293 -15.11 2.33 7.57
C CYS A 293 -16.26 2.61 6.58
N ILE A 294 -16.62 1.64 5.74
CA ILE A 294 -17.79 1.70 4.85
C ILE A 294 -19.07 1.87 5.67
N LEU A 295 -19.21 1.12 6.76
CA LEU A 295 -20.38 1.21 7.62
C LEU A 295 -20.51 2.59 8.28
N ALA A 296 -19.40 3.20 8.69
CA ALA A 296 -19.32 4.57 9.20
C ALA A 296 -19.61 5.64 8.12
N GLY A 297 -19.54 5.27 6.84
CA GLY A 297 -19.81 6.15 5.69
C GLY A 297 -18.56 6.72 5.02
N LEU A 298 -17.39 6.59 5.64
CA LEU A 298 -16.13 7.16 5.15
C LEU A 298 -15.58 6.46 3.89
N GLY A 299 -16.04 5.23 3.61
CA GLY A 299 -15.69 4.52 2.36
C GLY A 299 -16.36 5.07 1.09
N PHE A 300 -17.28 6.03 1.19
CA PHE A 300 -18.02 6.55 0.03
C PHE A 300 -17.11 7.23 -0.98
N ASN A 301 -17.24 6.86 -2.25
CA ASN A 301 -16.44 7.39 -3.36
C ASN A 301 -17.30 7.82 -4.55
N GLY A 302 -18.41 8.50 -4.28
CA GLY A 302 -19.29 9.02 -5.30
C GLY A 302 -20.27 7.99 -5.86
N VAL A 303 -21.01 8.44 -6.87
CA VAL A 303 -22.06 7.69 -7.55
C VAL A 303 -21.74 7.68 -9.04
N ASP A 304 -21.78 6.49 -9.64
CA ASP A 304 -21.65 6.34 -11.08
C ASP A 304 -22.82 7.05 -11.79
N PRO A 305 -22.58 8.06 -12.66
CA PRO A 305 -23.65 8.84 -13.28
C PRO A 305 -24.56 8.01 -14.21
N VAL A 306 -24.04 6.94 -14.79
CA VAL A 306 -24.75 6.11 -15.76
C VAL A 306 -25.63 5.08 -15.03
N THR A 307 -25.02 4.33 -14.12
CA THR A 307 -25.64 3.20 -13.43
C THR A 307 -26.31 3.56 -12.11
N GLY A 308 -26.01 4.73 -11.52
CA GLY A 308 -26.47 5.11 -10.19
C GLY A 308 -25.84 4.31 -9.06
N LYS A 309 -24.85 3.44 -9.35
CA LYS A 309 -24.20 2.60 -8.33
C LYS A 309 -23.25 3.44 -7.48
N ILE A 310 -23.37 3.27 -6.16
CA ILE A 310 -22.46 3.89 -5.21
C ILE A 310 -21.14 3.13 -5.19
N SER A 311 -20.03 3.85 -5.28
CA SER A 311 -18.72 3.28 -5.02
C SER A 311 -18.36 3.39 -3.54
N TRP A 312 -17.88 2.29 -2.95
CA TRP A 312 -17.47 2.19 -1.55
C TRP A 312 -15.97 1.93 -1.38
N ASN A 313 -15.17 2.28 -2.40
CA ASN A 313 -13.76 1.94 -2.48
C ASN A 313 -12.80 3.08 -2.09
N ARG A 314 -13.28 4.19 -1.50
CA ARG A 314 -12.39 5.32 -1.14
C ARG A 314 -11.24 4.89 -0.25
N LEU A 315 -11.53 3.99 0.68
CA LEU A 315 -10.58 3.48 1.66
C LEU A 315 -10.16 2.04 1.40
N GLN A 316 -10.37 1.52 0.19
CA GLN A 316 -9.98 0.16 -0.14
C GLN A 316 -8.47 -0.02 0.02
N ASN A 317 -8.05 -0.88 0.96
CA ASN A 317 -6.63 -1.12 1.19
C ASN A 317 -6.10 -2.36 0.47
N ILE A 318 -6.99 -3.26 0.05
CA ILE A 318 -6.63 -4.52 -0.57
C ILE A 318 -7.63 -4.94 -1.65
N ASP A 319 -7.09 -5.54 -2.71
CA ASP A 319 -7.83 -6.33 -3.68
C ASP A 319 -7.14 -7.71 -3.80
N PRO A 320 -7.64 -8.74 -3.09
CA PRO A 320 -7.04 -10.08 -3.11
C PRO A 320 -6.98 -10.67 -4.52
N TRP A 321 -8.00 -10.45 -5.35
CA TRP A 321 -8.02 -10.99 -6.71
C TRP A 321 -7.00 -10.30 -7.61
N ALA A 322 -6.85 -8.98 -7.49
CA ALA A 322 -5.82 -8.27 -8.24
C ALA A 322 -4.40 -8.75 -7.88
N VAL A 323 -4.17 -9.13 -6.62
CA VAL A 323 -2.89 -9.69 -6.15
C VAL A 323 -2.69 -11.11 -6.66
N GLU A 324 -3.64 -11.99 -6.37
CA GLU A 324 -3.50 -13.43 -6.66
C GLU A 324 -3.68 -13.78 -8.13
N MET A 325 -4.17 -12.86 -8.99
CA MET A 325 -4.25 -13.04 -10.45
C MET A 325 -3.29 -12.13 -11.21
N ALA A 326 -2.36 -11.46 -10.51
CA ALA A 326 -1.43 -10.54 -11.13
C ALA A 326 -0.51 -11.21 -12.15
N GLN A 327 -0.47 -10.65 -13.36
CA GLN A 327 0.42 -11.08 -14.44
C GLN A 327 1.72 -10.29 -14.51
N ASN A 328 1.92 -9.32 -13.62
CA ASN A 328 3.13 -8.53 -13.53
C ASN A 328 3.23 -7.86 -12.15
N PRO A 329 4.45 -7.46 -11.72
CA PRO A 329 4.68 -6.80 -10.43
C PRO A 329 3.83 -5.56 -10.18
N ARG A 330 3.58 -4.76 -11.22
CA ARG A 330 2.76 -3.55 -11.11
C ARG A 330 1.31 -3.89 -10.78
N GLY A 331 0.74 -4.90 -11.45
CA GLY A 331 -0.60 -5.42 -11.14
C GLY A 331 -0.68 -5.96 -9.70
N TYR A 332 0.32 -6.74 -9.30
CA TYR A 332 0.41 -7.30 -7.96
C TYR A 332 0.40 -6.20 -6.89
N LEU A 333 1.30 -5.22 -7.02
CA LEU A 333 1.43 -4.12 -6.05
C LEU A 333 0.25 -3.13 -6.12
N SER A 334 -0.48 -3.06 -7.24
CA SER A 334 -1.68 -2.22 -7.33
C SER A 334 -2.86 -2.74 -6.51
N GLY A 335 -2.88 -4.05 -6.19
CA GLY A 335 -3.88 -4.65 -5.32
C GLY A 335 -3.43 -4.80 -3.86
N TRP A 336 -2.14 -4.58 -3.56
CA TRP A 336 -1.56 -4.80 -2.24
C TRP A 336 -1.27 -3.49 -1.52
N ASN A 337 -1.80 -3.35 -0.29
CA ASN A 337 -1.57 -2.20 0.59
C ASN A 337 -1.72 -0.85 -0.14
N ILE A 338 -2.90 -0.67 -0.74
CA ILE A 338 -3.20 0.39 -1.71
C ILE A 338 -2.97 1.78 -1.11
N ASN A 339 -3.39 2.01 0.14
CA ASN A 339 -3.25 3.34 0.75
C ASN A 339 -1.79 3.66 1.10
N THR A 340 -0.98 2.69 1.53
CA THR A 340 0.47 2.89 1.68
C THR A 340 1.13 3.17 0.33
N SER A 341 0.72 2.48 -0.74
CA SER A 341 1.22 2.75 -2.09
C SER A 341 0.89 4.16 -2.57
N ASN A 342 -0.33 4.65 -2.28
CA ASN A 342 -0.76 6.02 -2.56
C ASN A 342 0.03 7.04 -1.72
N TRP A 343 0.26 6.76 -0.43
CA TRP A 343 1.06 7.61 0.44
C TRP A 343 2.49 7.75 -0.06
N LEU A 344 3.17 6.63 -0.33
CA LEU A 344 4.53 6.60 -0.88
C LEU A 344 4.62 7.36 -2.20
N ARG A 345 3.61 7.24 -3.08
CA ARG A 345 3.57 7.99 -4.33
C ARG A 345 3.41 9.50 -4.10
N ASN A 346 2.37 9.92 -3.38
CA ASN A 346 1.91 11.32 -3.35
C ASN A 346 2.66 12.17 -2.33
N TYR A 347 3.19 11.56 -1.27
CA TYR A 347 3.81 12.25 -0.13
C TYR A 347 5.30 11.97 0.04
N VAL A 348 5.85 11.02 -0.72
CA VAL A 348 7.30 10.75 -0.73
C VAL A 348 7.85 10.93 -2.15
N TYR A 349 7.51 10.05 -3.08
CA TYR A 349 8.08 9.98 -4.42
C TYR A 349 7.96 11.27 -5.24
N LEU A 350 6.74 11.80 -5.33
CA LEU A 350 6.51 13.05 -6.06
C LEU A 350 7.07 14.27 -5.31
N ARG A 351 7.29 14.16 -3.99
CA ARG A 351 7.76 15.25 -3.13
C ARG A 351 9.27 15.38 -3.10
N VAL A 352 10.00 14.27 -3.13
CA VAL A 352 11.48 14.26 -3.27
C VAL A 352 11.93 14.69 -4.67
N THR A 353 11.00 14.76 -5.63
CA THR A 353 11.28 15.22 -6.98
C THR A 353 11.16 16.76 -7.05
N PRO A 354 12.20 17.48 -7.49
CA PRO A 354 12.11 18.93 -7.67
C PRO A 354 10.99 19.32 -8.64
N ARG A 355 10.34 20.47 -8.38
CA ARG A 355 9.27 20.98 -9.27
C ARG A 355 9.79 21.15 -10.69
N GLY A 356 8.97 20.74 -11.66
CA GLY A 356 9.31 20.80 -13.09
C GLY A 356 10.23 19.67 -13.58
N ARG A 357 10.74 18.80 -12.69
CA ARG A 357 11.52 17.62 -13.09
C ARG A 357 10.67 16.35 -13.05
N LYS A 358 11.04 15.38 -13.88
CA LYS A 358 10.47 14.04 -13.82
C LYS A 358 11.12 13.26 -12.67
N PRO A 359 10.35 12.50 -11.90
CA PRO A 359 10.91 11.65 -10.87
C PRO A 359 11.86 10.59 -11.45
N GLY A 360 13.09 10.57 -10.93
CA GLY A 360 14.15 9.68 -11.38
C GLY A 360 14.44 8.50 -10.45
N PHE A 361 15.64 7.93 -10.57
CA PHE A 361 16.09 6.76 -9.82
C PHE A 361 16.26 7.10 -8.34
N ARG A 362 16.82 8.28 -8.04
CA ARG A 362 16.96 8.81 -6.68
C ARG A 362 15.62 8.90 -5.95
N ALA A 363 14.56 9.34 -6.64
CA ALA A 363 13.22 9.40 -6.08
C ALA A 363 12.67 7.99 -5.78
N SER A 364 12.94 7.04 -6.67
CA SER A 364 12.55 5.63 -6.46
C SER A 364 13.28 5.03 -5.25
N LEU A 365 14.60 5.21 -5.16
CA LEU A 365 15.41 4.74 -4.03
C LEU A 365 14.96 5.35 -2.70
N ALA A 366 14.71 6.66 -2.66
CA ALA A 366 14.19 7.34 -1.48
C ALA A 366 12.83 6.76 -1.04
N THR A 367 11.96 6.43 -2.02
CA THR A 367 10.64 5.86 -1.73
C THR A 367 10.74 4.43 -1.20
N PHE A 368 11.58 3.59 -1.80
CA PHE A 368 11.80 2.23 -1.30
C PHE A 368 12.50 2.21 0.05
N GLY A 369 13.51 3.08 0.26
CA GLY A 369 14.17 3.24 1.55
C GLY A 369 13.18 3.69 2.63
N THR A 370 12.29 4.64 2.30
CA THR A 370 11.19 5.05 3.17
C THR A 370 10.26 3.89 3.49
N SER A 371 9.87 3.08 2.50
CA SER A 371 9.03 1.90 2.70
C SER A 371 9.69 0.87 3.61
N ALA A 372 11.00 0.60 3.43
CA ALA A 372 11.73 -0.33 4.28
C ALA A 372 11.81 0.17 5.73
N LEU A 373 12.20 1.43 5.95
CA LEU A 373 12.22 2.06 7.27
C LEU A 373 10.84 2.08 7.93
N TRP A 374 9.78 2.29 7.15
CA TRP A 374 8.41 2.24 7.64
C TRP A 374 8.06 0.86 8.24
N HIS A 375 8.54 -0.22 7.64
CA HIS A 375 8.34 -1.57 8.15
C HIS A 375 9.24 -1.94 9.35
N GLY A 376 10.44 -1.36 9.42
CA GLY A 376 11.37 -1.51 10.56
C GLY A 376 12.80 -1.88 10.13
N PHE A 377 13.61 -2.32 11.09
CA PHE A 377 15.07 -2.51 10.91
C PHE A 377 15.51 -3.96 10.70
N TYR A 378 14.56 -4.90 10.60
CA TYR A 378 14.88 -6.28 10.30
C TYR A 378 15.46 -6.43 8.87
N PRO A 379 16.62 -7.09 8.69
CA PRO A 379 17.28 -7.22 7.39
C PRO A 379 16.40 -7.83 6.28
N GLY A 380 15.47 -8.72 6.63
CA GLY A 380 14.53 -9.35 5.70
C GLY A 380 13.65 -8.35 4.94
N TYR A 381 13.29 -7.22 5.56
CA TYR A 381 12.56 -6.15 4.88
C TYR A 381 13.40 -5.55 3.74
N TYR A 382 14.66 -5.22 4.02
CA TYR A 382 15.56 -4.63 3.04
C TYR A 382 15.85 -5.59 1.88
N LEU A 383 16.09 -6.88 2.16
CA LEU A 383 16.24 -7.89 1.11
C LEU A 383 15.02 -7.93 0.17
N THR A 384 13.82 -7.90 0.74
CA THR A 384 12.56 -7.91 -0.01
C THR A 384 12.44 -6.68 -0.90
N PHE A 385 12.62 -5.48 -0.36
CA PHE A 385 12.43 -4.23 -1.11
C PHE A 385 13.51 -4.01 -2.19
N VAL A 386 14.76 -4.37 -1.90
CA VAL A 386 15.86 -4.31 -2.87
C VAL A 386 15.58 -5.25 -4.03
N LEU A 387 15.24 -6.51 -3.76
CA LEU A 387 14.93 -7.46 -4.83
C LEU A 387 13.68 -7.06 -5.62
N ALA A 388 12.63 -6.56 -4.94
CA ALA A 388 11.44 -6.04 -5.59
C ALA A 388 11.74 -4.88 -6.56
N THR A 389 12.79 -4.08 -6.30
CA THR A 389 13.23 -3.02 -7.22
C THR A 389 13.73 -3.64 -8.54
N PHE A 390 14.62 -4.62 -8.46
CA PHE A 390 15.15 -5.31 -9.65
C PHE A 390 14.07 -6.07 -10.42
N ILE A 391 13.16 -6.75 -9.73
CA ILE A 391 12.02 -7.45 -10.32
C ILE A 391 11.16 -6.50 -11.15
N GLN A 392 10.90 -5.30 -10.64
CA GLN A 392 10.07 -4.31 -11.33
C GLN A 392 10.76 -3.73 -12.55
N THR A 393 12.07 -3.50 -12.49
CA THR A 393 12.87 -3.10 -13.65
C THR A 393 12.85 -4.19 -14.72
N ALA A 394 13.09 -5.45 -14.34
CA ALA A 394 13.03 -6.59 -15.27
C ALA A 394 11.64 -6.70 -15.94
N ALA A 395 10.57 -6.63 -15.15
CA ALA A 395 9.20 -6.73 -15.68
C ALA A 395 8.84 -5.62 -16.67
N LYS A 396 9.41 -4.42 -16.53
CA LYS A 396 9.23 -3.34 -17.50
C LYS A 396 9.86 -3.67 -18.84
N HIS A 397 11.04 -4.28 -18.85
CA HIS A 397 11.66 -4.73 -20.09
C HIS A 397 10.79 -5.77 -20.79
N TYR A 398 10.26 -6.77 -20.07
CA TYR A 398 9.30 -7.72 -20.63
C TYR A 398 8.05 -7.04 -21.18
N ARG A 399 7.50 -6.05 -20.45
CA ARG A 399 6.30 -5.32 -20.87
C ARG A 399 6.51 -4.51 -22.16
N ARG A 400 7.70 -3.93 -22.32
CA ARG A 400 8.08 -3.08 -23.47
C ARG A 400 8.56 -3.89 -24.67
N HIS A 401 9.36 -4.92 -24.45
CA HIS A 401 10.12 -5.60 -25.51
C HIS A 401 9.64 -7.03 -25.80
N VAL A 402 8.86 -7.65 -24.91
CA VAL A 402 8.40 -9.04 -25.09
C VAL A 402 6.89 -9.12 -25.31
N ARG A 403 6.08 -8.42 -24.50
CA ARG A 403 4.62 -8.42 -24.66
C ARG A 403 4.14 -8.04 -26.07
N PRO A 404 4.74 -7.07 -26.79
CA PRO A 404 4.26 -6.70 -28.12
C PRO A 404 4.25 -7.86 -29.12
N PHE A 405 5.09 -8.89 -28.97
CA PHE A 405 5.06 -10.10 -29.81
C PHE A 405 3.74 -10.88 -29.73
N PHE A 406 2.98 -10.69 -28.64
CA PHE A 406 1.71 -11.35 -28.37
C PHE A 406 0.50 -10.44 -28.62
N LEU A 407 0.73 -9.23 -29.10
CA LEU A 407 -0.32 -8.33 -29.58
C LEU A 407 -0.34 -8.35 -31.10
N ASP A 408 -1.51 -8.05 -31.65
CA ASP A 408 -1.64 -7.72 -33.06
C ASP A 408 -0.86 -6.42 -33.35
N PRO A 409 0.03 -6.40 -34.35
CA PRO A 409 0.91 -5.27 -34.61
C PRO A 409 0.19 -4.03 -35.17
N ILE A 410 -1.06 -4.18 -35.62
CA ILE A 410 -1.85 -3.10 -36.24
C ILE A 410 -2.84 -2.55 -35.22
N SER A 411 -3.76 -3.41 -34.75
CA SER A 411 -4.83 -3.03 -33.83
C SER A 411 -4.40 -2.91 -32.38
N GLY A 412 -3.22 -3.44 -32.01
CA GLY A 412 -2.77 -3.53 -30.63
C GLY A 412 -3.57 -4.53 -29.77
N ASN A 413 -4.55 -5.21 -30.36
CA ASN A 413 -5.42 -6.18 -29.70
C ASN A 413 -4.69 -7.47 -29.35
N ALA A 414 -5.33 -8.31 -28.53
CA ALA A 414 -4.78 -9.60 -28.15
C ALA A 414 -4.67 -10.56 -29.33
N SER A 415 -3.48 -11.14 -29.54
CA SER A 415 -3.32 -12.27 -30.46
C SER A 415 -3.79 -13.59 -29.82
N SER A 416 -4.01 -14.63 -30.62
CA SER A 416 -4.33 -15.99 -30.12
C SER A 416 -3.26 -16.56 -29.17
N LYS A 417 -2.02 -16.07 -29.27
CA LYS A 417 -0.90 -16.47 -28.41
C LYS A 417 -0.84 -15.69 -27.09
N LYS A 418 -1.60 -14.60 -26.95
CA LYS A 418 -1.58 -13.75 -25.75
C LYS A 418 -1.97 -14.53 -24.49
N LYS A 419 -2.92 -15.46 -24.58
CA LYS A 419 -3.33 -16.30 -23.44
C LYS A 419 -2.16 -17.08 -22.82
N TYR A 420 -1.22 -17.57 -23.64
CA TYR A 420 -0.05 -18.28 -23.14
C TYR A 420 0.95 -17.32 -22.48
N TYR A 421 1.16 -16.14 -23.08
CA TYR A 421 1.98 -15.10 -22.47
C TYR A 421 1.42 -14.64 -21.12
N ASP A 422 0.09 -14.46 -21.04
CA ASP A 422 -0.60 -14.06 -19.84
C ASP A 422 -0.47 -15.12 -18.74
N PHE A 423 -0.66 -16.40 -19.07
CA PHE A 423 -0.48 -17.52 -18.14
C PHE A 423 0.98 -17.66 -17.65
N VAL A 424 1.96 -17.56 -18.56
CA VAL A 424 3.38 -17.62 -18.19
C VAL A 424 3.76 -16.41 -17.32
N SER A 425 3.27 -15.23 -17.66
CA SER A 425 3.55 -14.01 -16.89
C SER A 425 2.89 -14.04 -15.51
N TYR A 426 1.70 -14.65 -15.40
CA TYR A 426 1.05 -14.97 -14.14
C TYR A 426 1.93 -15.88 -13.27
N LEU A 427 2.32 -17.05 -13.78
CA LEU A 427 3.17 -17.99 -13.04
C LEU A 427 4.51 -17.35 -12.64
N ALA A 428 5.19 -16.68 -13.58
CA ALA A 428 6.45 -16.00 -13.30
C ALA A 428 6.29 -14.92 -12.21
N THR A 429 5.21 -14.14 -12.24
CA THR A 429 4.94 -13.11 -11.23
C THR A 429 4.71 -13.74 -9.86
N GLN A 430 3.83 -14.73 -9.75
CA GLN A 430 3.50 -15.34 -8.47
C GLN A 430 4.70 -16.05 -7.84
N LEU A 431 5.47 -16.80 -8.63
CA LEU A 431 6.69 -17.46 -8.17
C LEU A 431 7.77 -16.44 -7.76
N THR A 432 7.96 -15.38 -8.55
CA THR A 432 8.94 -14.34 -8.23
C THR A 432 8.60 -13.65 -6.91
N PHE A 433 7.34 -13.25 -6.71
CA PHE A 433 6.92 -12.58 -5.47
C PHE A 433 6.93 -13.51 -4.27
N THR A 434 6.60 -14.78 -4.46
CA THR A 434 6.75 -15.81 -3.41
C THR A 434 8.18 -15.86 -2.88
N PHE A 435 9.17 -15.96 -3.78
CA PHE A 435 10.57 -15.93 -3.39
C PHE A 435 10.96 -14.60 -2.74
N ALA A 436 10.60 -13.49 -3.39
CA ALA A 436 11.02 -12.16 -2.98
C ALA A 436 10.45 -11.71 -1.64
N THR A 437 9.26 -12.18 -1.26
CA THR A 437 8.60 -11.83 0.00
C THR A 437 8.92 -12.79 1.14
N SER A 438 9.56 -13.93 0.88
CA SER A 438 9.96 -14.85 1.96
C SER A 438 10.86 -14.20 3.04
N PRO A 439 11.84 -13.32 2.73
CA PRO A 439 12.59 -12.60 3.76
C PRO A 439 11.73 -11.68 4.61
N PHE A 440 10.67 -11.10 4.03
CA PHE A 440 9.72 -10.25 4.75
C PHE A 440 8.99 -11.03 5.86
N LEU A 441 8.76 -12.33 5.66
CA LEU A 441 8.12 -13.18 6.65
C LEU A 441 9.09 -13.70 7.71
N LEU A 442 10.35 -13.90 7.35
CA LEU A 442 11.38 -14.50 8.21
C LEU A 442 12.15 -13.46 9.04
N LEU A 443 12.18 -12.20 8.59
CA LEU A 443 12.81 -11.04 9.22
C LEU A 443 14.35 -11.09 9.34
N SER A 444 14.94 -12.23 9.71
CA SER A 444 16.39 -12.38 9.92
C SER A 444 17.15 -12.56 8.60
N LEU A 445 18.40 -12.08 8.56
CA LEU A 445 19.27 -12.24 7.38
C LEU A 445 19.60 -13.73 7.14
N SER A 446 20.00 -14.45 8.19
CA SER A 446 20.42 -15.85 8.11
C SER A 446 19.30 -16.77 7.62
N SER A 447 18.10 -16.67 8.20
CA SER A 447 16.95 -17.47 7.76
C SER A 447 16.54 -17.12 6.34
N SER A 448 16.61 -15.85 5.94
CA SER A 448 16.28 -15.42 4.59
C SER A 448 17.22 -16.04 3.54
N ILE A 449 18.54 -15.97 3.78
CA ILE A 449 19.54 -16.55 2.87
C ILE A 449 19.45 -18.08 2.85
N LEU A 450 19.22 -18.72 4.00
CA LEU A 450 18.98 -20.17 4.09
C LEU A 450 17.79 -20.59 3.23
N VAL A 451 16.64 -19.91 3.37
CA VAL A 451 15.44 -20.27 2.61
C VAL A 451 15.62 -20.05 1.12
N TRP A 452 16.30 -18.97 0.72
CA TRP A 452 16.66 -18.75 -0.69
C TRP A 452 17.61 -19.81 -1.23
N SER A 453 18.59 -20.28 -0.46
CA SER A 453 19.53 -21.32 -0.89
C SER A 453 18.86 -22.69 -1.05
N ARG A 454 17.88 -23.02 -0.20
CA ARG A 454 17.10 -24.27 -0.28
C ARG A 454 16.25 -24.40 -1.55
N VAL A 455 15.98 -23.28 -2.22
CA VAL A 455 15.35 -23.21 -3.55
C VAL A 455 16.31 -22.66 -4.61
N TYR A 456 17.62 -22.80 -4.40
CA TYR A 456 18.67 -22.50 -5.38
C TYR A 456 18.62 -21.08 -5.94
N PHE A 457 18.16 -20.09 -5.15
CA PHE A 457 18.07 -18.69 -5.55
C PHE A 457 17.33 -18.46 -6.88
N TYR A 458 16.39 -19.34 -7.27
CA TYR A 458 15.85 -19.39 -8.63
C TYR A 458 15.36 -18.03 -9.15
N ALA A 459 14.63 -17.28 -8.32
CA ALA A 459 14.05 -16.02 -8.76
C ALA A 459 15.08 -14.87 -8.76
N ALA A 460 16.14 -14.96 -7.97
CA ALA A 460 17.26 -14.03 -8.10
C ALA A 460 17.97 -14.27 -9.44
N PHE A 461 18.29 -15.53 -9.76
CA PHE A 461 18.96 -15.88 -11.01
C PHE A 461 18.17 -15.48 -12.24
N TRP A 462 16.86 -15.75 -12.31
CA TRP A 462 16.09 -15.30 -13.48
C TRP A 462 15.95 -13.78 -13.54
N THR A 463 16.01 -13.06 -12.41
CA THR A 463 15.78 -11.61 -12.39
C THR A 463 17.03 -10.92 -12.90
N PHE A 464 18.18 -11.28 -12.34
CA PHE A 464 19.47 -10.77 -12.78
C PHE A 464 19.84 -11.27 -14.18
N GLY A 465 19.51 -12.52 -14.52
CA GLY A 465 19.65 -13.04 -15.88
C GLY A 465 18.81 -12.27 -16.90
N SER A 466 17.57 -11.91 -16.54
CA SER A 466 16.72 -11.04 -17.37
C SER A 466 17.35 -9.66 -17.56
N LEU A 467 17.80 -9.03 -16.47
CA LEU A 467 18.44 -7.72 -16.54
C LEU A 467 19.72 -7.75 -17.39
N ALA A 468 20.56 -8.77 -17.20
CA ALA A 468 21.77 -8.96 -18.01
C ALA A 468 21.44 -9.14 -19.50
N PHE A 469 20.40 -9.94 -19.82
CA PHE A 469 19.93 -10.09 -21.19
C PHE A 469 19.48 -8.75 -21.79
N PHE A 470 18.72 -7.94 -21.04
CA PHE A 470 18.26 -6.63 -21.51
C PHE A 470 19.35 -5.54 -21.53
N ALA A 471 20.43 -5.72 -20.79
CA ALA A 471 21.65 -4.91 -20.90
C ALA A 471 22.56 -5.33 -22.07
N SER A 472 22.35 -6.53 -22.63
CA SER A 472 23.11 -7.05 -23.77
C SER A 472 22.54 -6.61 -25.13
N PRO A 473 23.24 -6.88 -26.25
CA PRO A 473 22.69 -6.71 -27.61
C PRO A 473 21.38 -7.48 -27.87
N GLY A 474 21.01 -8.44 -27.02
CA GLY A 474 19.72 -9.13 -27.05
C GLY A 474 18.51 -8.19 -27.02
N LYS A 475 18.60 -7.06 -26.30
CA LYS A 475 17.56 -6.02 -26.32
C LYS A 475 17.40 -5.39 -27.71
N VAL A 476 18.51 -5.02 -28.34
CA VAL A 476 18.52 -4.44 -29.69
C VAL A 476 17.94 -5.45 -30.68
N TRP A 477 18.35 -6.72 -30.58
CA TRP A 477 17.81 -7.80 -31.40
C TRP A 477 16.28 -7.94 -31.27
N LEU A 478 15.73 -7.91 -30.04
CA LEU A 478 14.27 -7.92 -29.82
C LEU A 478 13.59 -6.72 -30.48
N ARG A 479 14.17 -5.52 -30.30
CA ARG A 479 13.64 -4.29 -30.90
C ARG A 479 13.63 -4.36 -32.42
N THR A 480 14.73 -4.78 -33.05
CA THR A 480 14.81 -4.96 -34.51
C THR A 480 13.80 -5.99 -35.01
N LYS A 481 13.56 -7.09 -34.27
CA LYS A 481 12.51 -8.05 -34.61
C LYS A 481 11.10 -7.44 -34.50
N LEU A 482 10.85 -6.63 -33.49
CA LEU A 482 9.58 -5.91 -33.33
C LEU A 482 9.35 -4.91 -34.46
N GLU A 483 10.36 -4.10 -34.79
CA GLU A 483 10.33 -3.14 -35.88
C GLU A 483 10.12 -3.83 -37.23
N LYS A 484 10.78 -4.98 -37.49
CA LYS A 484 10.52 -5.79 -38.69
C LYS A 484 9.09 -6.32 -38.74
N ARG A 485 8.53 -6.73 -37.60
CA ARG A 485 7.15 -7.23 -37.52
C ARG A 485 6.14 -6.11 -37.73
N GLN A 486 6.38 -4.94 -37.15
CA GLN A 486 5.56 -3.75 -37.35
C GLN A 486 5.70 -3.23 -38.77
N GLY A 487 6.91 -3.13 -39.33
CA GLY A 487 7.16 -2.73 -40.71
C GLY A 487 6.53 -3.68 -41.74
N ARG A 488 6.55 -5.00 -41.52
CA ARG A 488 5.80 -5.97 -42.35
C ARG A 488 4.28 -5.78 -42.23
N ALA A 489 3.79 -5.45 -41.04
CA ALA A 489 2.37 -5.20 -40.82
C ALA A 489 1.92 -3.86 -41.42
N SER A 490 2.72 -2.81 -41.26
CA SER A 490 2.53 -1.50 -41.90
C SER A 490 2.65 -1.59 -43.42
N ALA A 491 3.56 -2.40 -43.98
CA ALA A 491 3.61 -2.66 -45.43
C ALA A 491 2.36 -3.39 -45.94
N LYS A 492 1.75 -4.24 -45.10
CA LYS A 492 0.45 -4.88 -45.38
C LYS A 492 -0.72 -3.88 -45.28
N LEU A 493 -0.60 -2.88 -44.40
CA LEU A 493 -1.55 -1.79 -44.17
C LEU A 493 -1.45 -0.66 -45.21
N VAL A 494 -0.27 -0.39 -45.79
CA VAL A 494 -0.10 0.57 -46.90
C VAL A 494 -0.89 0.15 -48.14
N ARG A 495 -1.35 -1.11 -48.21
CA ARG A 495 -2.30 -1.61 -49.22
C ARG A 495 -3.78 -1.44 -48.84
N SER A 496 -4.11 -0.92 -47.66
CA SER A 496 -5.46 -0.58 -47.20
C SER A 496 -5.41 0.58 -46.20
N ILE A 497 -5.59 1.80 -46.70
CA ILE A 497 -5.37 3.05 -45.95
C ILE A 497 -6.18 3.13 -44.63
N SER A 498 -5.53 3.69 -43.60
CA SER A 498 -5.99 4.74 -42.65
C SER A 498 -6.01 4.45 -41.12
N THR A 499 -5.17 5.25 -40.43
CA THR A 499 -5.25 5.89 -39.09
C THR A 499 -5.24 5.12 -37.75
N ASP A 500 -4.17 5.42 -36.98
CA ASP A 500 -3.99 5.81 -35.56
C ASP A 500 -4.78 5.15 -34.40
N SER A 501 -4.02 4.63 -33.41
CA SER A 501 -3.76 5.31 -32.12
C SER A 501 -3.19 4.37 -31.03
N LEU A 502 -2.10 4.76 -30.36
CA LEU A 502 -1.58 4.11 -29.15
C LEU A 502 -1.01 5.17 -28.18
N THR A 503 -1.77 5.55 -27.15
CA THR A 503 -1.23 6.28 -25.99
C THR A 503 -1.71 5.65 -24.68
N GLY A 504 -0.77 5.14 -23.88
CA GLY A 504 -1.02 4.53 -22.58
C GLY A 504 -0.96 5.55 -21.44
N LYS A 505 -2.13 5.98 -20.94
CA LYS A 505 -2.29 6.79 -19.73
C LYS A 505 -2.19 5.92 -18.46
N ALA A 506 -0.99 5.53 -18.03
CA ALA A 506 -0.80 4.84 -16.75
C ALA A 506 0.05 5.67 -15.78
N GLU A 507 -0.45 5.92 -14.56
CA GLU A 507 0.21 6.71 -13.52
C GLU A 507 1.31 5.92 -12.77
N PRO A 508 2.30 6.55 -12.11
CA PRO A 508 3.29 5.85 -11.27
C PRO A 508 2.62 5.09 -10.10
N ILE A 509 3.19 3.96 -9.67
CA ILE A 509 2.73 3.19 -8.48
C ILE A 509 3.93 3.01 -7.56
N LEU A 510 3.77 3.16 -6.24
CA LEU A 510 4.78 2.88 -5.21
C LEU A 510 6.13 3.61 -5.41
N GLY A 511 6.07 4.84 -5.91
CA GLY A 511 7.26 5.64 -6.19
C GLY A 511 8.15 5.13 -7.31
N ILE A 512 7.55 4.52 -8.32
CA ILE A 512 8.28 3.92 -9.42
C ILE A 512 8.03 4.73 -10.67
N SER A 513 9.12 5.19 -11.30
CA SER A 513 9.08 6.02 -12.50
C SER A 513 8.37 5.34 -13.65
N LYS A 514 7.78 6.14 -14.53
CA LYS A 514 7.29 5.64 -15.82
C LYS A 514 8.44 5.12 -16.68
N ASP A 515 9.68 5.56 -16.41
CA ASP A 515 10.88 5.17 -17.14
C ASP A 515 12.15 4.99 -16.26
N PRO A 516 12.22 3.97 -15.40
CA PRO A 516 13.40 3.72 -14.55
C PRO A 516 14.68 3.43 -15.33
N GLU A 517 14.54 3.06 -16.60
CA GLU A 517 15.67 2.79 -17.48
C GLU A 517 16.34 4.09 -17.91
N GLY A 518 15.56 5.09 -18.33
CA GLY A 518 16.04 6.46 -18.51
C GLY A 518 16.67 6.99 -17.23
N ASP A 519 16.05 6.71 -16.09
CA ASP A 519 16.55 7.17 -14.80
C ASP A 519 17.88 6.53 -14.37
N ILE A 520 18.06 5.22 -14.59
CA ILE A 520 19.33 4.52 -14.28
C ILE A 520 20.43 5.00 -15.24
N ASN A 521 20.10 5.16 -16.52
CA ASN A 521 21.06 5.67 -17.50
C ASN A 521 21.45 7.12 -17.21
N GLU A 522 20.50 7.96 -16.80
CA GLU A 522 20.77 9.34 -16.35
C GLU A 522 21.73 9.35 -15.16
N VAL A 523 21.56 8.46 -14.17
CA VAL A 523 22.48 8.35 -13.04
C VAL A 523 23.85 7.84 -13.47
N VAL A 524 23.92 6.88 -14.38
CA VAL A 524 25.20 6.38 -14.92
C VAL A 524 25.95 7.50 -15.64
N GLU A 525 25.25 8.30 -16.45
CA GLU A 525 25.82 9.47 -17.13
C GLU A 525 26.21 10.57 -16.13
N GLU A 526 25.42 10.82 -15.07
CA GLU A 526 25.76 11.78 -14.01
C GLU A 526 27.03 11.36 -13.25
N ILE A 527 27.14 10.08 -12.88
CA ILE A 527 28.34 9.51 -12.24
C ILE A 527 29.53 9.60 -13.19
N ARG A 528 29.35 9.28 -14.47
CA ARG A 528 30.40 9.37 -15.48
C ARG A 528 30.90 10.81 -15.62
N ALA A 529 29.98 11.77 -15.69
CA ALA A 529 30.30 13.19 -15.75
C ALA A 529 31.01 13.68 -14.47
N GLU A 530 30.63 13.20 -13.28
CA GLU A 530 31.29 13.55 -12.03
C GLU A 530 32.71 12.95 -11.93
N VAL A 531 32.88 11.69 -12.35
CA VAL A 531 34.19 11.02 -12.45
C VAL A 531 35.08 11.75 -13.45
N GLU A 532 34.56 12.10 -14.63
CA GLU A 532 35.28 12.89 -15.62
C GLU A 532 35.64 14.28 -15.09
N ALA A 533 34.76 14.95 -14.35
CA ALA A 533 35.02 16.24 -13.73
C ALA A 533 36.11 16.14 -12.64
N ARG A 534 36.12 15.07 -11.83
CA ARG A 534 37.16 14.81 -10.84
C ARG A 534 38.50 14.49 -11.51
N GLN A 535 38.50 13.70 -12.58
CA GLN A 535 39.70 13.42 -13.37
C GLN A 535 40.24 14.67 -14.05
N ARG A 536 39.38 15.57 -14.53
CA ARG A 536 39.80 16.88 -15.07
C ARG A 536 40.41 17.77 -14.00
N LYS A 537 39.85 17.80 -12.79
CA LYS A 537 40.44 18.53 -11.65
C LYS A 537 41.77 17.95 -11.19
N GLN A 538 41.94 16.63 -11.22
CA GLN A 538 43.21 15.96 -10.89
C GLN A 538 44.29 16.13 -11.95
N LYS A 539 43.93 16.41 -13.21
CA LYS A 539 44.88 16.73 -14.29
C LYS A 539 45.24 18.21 -14.37
N ALA A 540 44.53 19.08 -13.65
CA ALA A 540 44.73 20.53 -13.62
C ALA A 540 45.50 21.02 -12.39
N ASN A 541 45.77 20.11 -11.43
CA ASN A 541 46.76 20.25 -10.36
C ASN A 541 47.97 19.38 -10.71
#